data_AF-A0A2E5S2A9-F1
#
_entry.id   AF-A0A2E5S2A9-F1
#
_cell.length_a   1.000
_cell.length_b   1.000
_cell.length_c   1.000
_cell.angle_alpha   90.00
_cell.angle_beta   90.00
_cell.angle_gamma   90.00
#
_symmetry.space_group_name_H-M   'P 1'
#
loop_
_entity.id
_entity.type
_entity.pdbx_description
1 polymer ?
#
loop_
_entity_poly.entity_id
_entity_poly.type
_entity_poly.pdbx_seq_one_letter_code
_entity_poly.pdbx_strand_id
1 'polypeptide(L)'
;MIGRFNRIIVTILLSQMLLFSASCSVLFWKPVSQSVDARWANSNRVYEVLLHFETRMSWNPWSQAAVNRNYSTEIILHAVRNGQVEESRSLITFEGWVPPESFFPYAKGFVMQRGTSDELGSGTREVYAINVSPDLKSATGKTLIEPEKQIQGLFVTPDGRTLVIFSSDADPSEPGGEIHYAFYSLAGATVHKDPKLLSEGSFPFEGAPGLPELTWGNGMDRVYARLPAVVLELEASTGESREAERFPACFDMVRISPFVSIQGFRFARSEEGLAIIDEGKRLPSPFAFVPMIEDMAAISTDCKQYLNR
;
A
#
# COMPACT_ATOMS: atom_id res chain seq x y z
N MET A 1 36.79 30.00 -49.13
CA MET A 1 36.78 29.34 -47.80
C MET A 1 35.42 29.46 -47.06
N ILE A 2 34.59 30.47 -47.33
CA ILE A 2 33.33 30.74 -46.62
C ILE A 2 32.21 29.69 -46.88
N GLY A 3 32.16 29.08 -48.07
CA GLY A 3 31.10 28.10 -48.42
C GLY A 3 31.21 26.72 -47.75
N ARG A 4 32.40 26.30 -47.30
CA ARG A 4 32.59 25.02 -46.59
C ARG A 4 32.14 25.09 -45.13
N PHE A 5 32.27 26.26 -44.50
CA PHE A 5 31.91 26.47 -43.10
C PHE A 5 30.38 26.42 -42.90
N ASN A 6 29.61 27.03 -43.81
CA ASN A 6 28.14 26.96 -43.79
C ASN A 6 27.58 25.54 -43.96
N ARG A 7 28.22 24.68 -44.77
CA ARG A 7 27.76 23.29 -44.95
C ARG A 7 27.97 22.45 -43.69
N ILE A 8 29.07 22.66 -42.97
CA ILE A 8 29.34 21.93 -41.71
C ILE A 8 28.32 22.34 -40.64
N ILE A 9 28.05 23.64 -40.49
CA ILE A 9 27.08 24.16 -39.53
C ILE A 9 25.66 23.63 -39.81
N VAL A 10 25.23 23.65 -41.08
CA VAL A 10 23.90 23.12 -41.47
C VAL A 10 23.80 21.62 -41.23
N THR A 11 24.88 20.86 -41.43
CA THR A 11 24.89 19.41 -41.21
C THR A 11 24.84 19.07 -39.72
N ILE A 12 25.55 19.84 -38.87
CA ILE A 12 25.49 19.70 -37.41
C ILE A 12 24.10 20.07 -36.88
N LEU A 13 23.49 21.14 -37.39
CA LEU A 13 22.13 21.55 -37.01
C LEU A 13 21.08 20.51 -37.44
N LEU A 14 21.19 19.95 -38.65
CA LEU A 14 20.30 18.88 -39.09
C LEU A 14 20.51 17.59 -38.29
N SER A 15 21.76 17.23 -37.98
CA SER A 15 22.05 16.03 -37.18
C SER A 15 21.55 16.20 -35.75
N GLN A 16 21.66 17.39 -35.17
CA GLN A 16 21.10 17.69 -33.85
C GLN A 16 19.56 17.66 -33.89
N MET A 17 18.91 18.26 -34.89
CA MET A 17 17.45 18.15 -35.05
C MET A 17 16.97 16.70 -35.20
N LEU A 18 17.69 15.88 -35.97
CA LEU A 18 17.41 14.45 -36.13
C LEU A 18 17.64 13.67 -34.81
N LEU A 19 18.69 13.99 -34.05
CA LEU A 19 18.96 13.39 -32.75
C LEU A 19 17.90 13.78 -31.69
N PHE A 20 17.37 15.01 -31.73
CA PHE A 20 16.28 15.44 -30.85
C PHE A 20 14.93 14.79 -31.24
N SER A 21 14.71 14.48 -32.52
CA SER A 21 13.50 13.78 -32.97
C SER A 21 13.47 12.28 -32.61
N ALA A 22 14.63 11.69 -32.27
CA ALA A 22 14.75 10.28 -31.91
C ALA A 22 14.32 9.95 -30.46
N SER A 23 14.04 10.95 -29.63
CA SER A 23 13.48 10.76 -28.29
C SER A 23 11.96 10.56 -28.33
N CYS A 24 11.49 9.50 -29.00
CA CYS A 24 10.06 9.20 -29.19
C CYS A 24 9.30 8.88 -27.89
N SER A 25 9.99 8.80 -26.74
CA SER A 25 9.39 8.59 -25.41
C SER A 25 8.50 9.75 -24.93
N VAL A 26 8.62 10.93 -25.55
CA VAL A 26 7.81 12.13 -25.24
C VAL A 26 6.49 12.15 -26.03
N LEU A 27 6.40 11.43 -27.15
CA LEU A 27 5.26 11.55 -28.08
C LEU A 27 4.16 10.51 -27.83
N PHE A 28 4.54 9.30 -27.43
CA PHE A 28 3.61 8.18 -27.34
C PHE A 28 3.42 7.70 -25.91
N TRP A 29 2.17 7.45 -25.57
CA TRP A 29 1.80 6.71 -24.37
C TRP A 29 2.24 5.26 -24.50
N LYS A 30 2.92 4.76 -23.48
CA LYS A 30 3.38 3.37 -23.43
C LYS A 30 2.67 2.66 -22.28
N PRO A 31 2.13 1.46 -22.51
CA PRO A 31 1.58 0.67 -21.42
C PRO A 31 2.71 0.25 -20.48
N VAL A 32 2.46 0.37 -19.18
CA VAL A 32 3.34 -0.06 -18.10
C VAL A 32 2.53 -0.92 -17.15
N SER A 33 3.18 -1.88 -16.53
CA SER A 33 2.59 -2.68 -15.46
C SER A 33 3.59 -2.81 -14.33
N GLN A 34 3.14 -2.60 -13.11
CA GLN A 34 3.99 -2.57 -11.93
C GLN A 34 3.35 -3.36 -10.80
N SER A 35 4.11 -4.29 -10.22
CA SER A 35 3.71 -4.96 -8.97
C SER A 35 3.83 -3.96 -7.83
N VAL A 36 2.71 -3.61 -7.20
CA VAL A 36 2.66 -2.58 -6.13
C VAL A 36 2.54 -3.20 -4.75
N ASP A 37 1.98 -4.41 -4.66
CA ASP A 37 1.81 -5.14 -3.41
C ASP A 37 1.68 -6.64 -3.70
N ALA A 38 1.97 -7.48 -2.72
CA ALA A 38 1.69 -8.91 -2.80
C ALA A 38 1.44 -9.47 -1.39
N ARG A 39 0.58 -10.46 -1.21
CA ARG A 39 0.35 -11.08 0.10
C ARG A 39 0.27 -12.59 -0.02
N TRP A 40 1.04 -13.26 0.82
CA TRP A 40 0.97 -14.71 0.97
C TRP A 40 -0.29 -15.09 1.75
N ALA A 41 -1.14 -15.92 1.15
CA ALA A 41 -2.26 -16.52 1.89
C ALA A 41 -1.85 -17.78 2.65
N ASN A 42 -0.81 -18.46 2.17
CA ASN A 42 -0.15 -19.59 2.83
C ASN A 42 1.19 -19.84 2.13
N SER A 43 1.89 -20.91 2.46
CA SER A 43 3.18 -21.27 1.85
C SER A 43 3.14 -21.49 0.34
N ASN A 44 1.96 -21.80 -0.22
CA ASN A 44 1.80 -22.28 -1.58
C ASN A 44 0.99 -21.31 -2.45
N ARG A 45 0.60 -20.14 -1.91
CA ARG A 45 -0.25 -19.18 -2.62
C ARG A 45 0.10 -17.76 -2.24
N VAL A 46 0.30 -16.94 -3.27
CA VAL A 46 0.52 -15.50 -3.15
C VAL A 46 -0.44 -14.76 -4.08
N TYR A 47 -1.04 -13.71 -3.55
CA TYR A 47 -1.86 -12.77 -4.29
C TYR A 47 -0.99 -11.57 -4.63
N GLU A 48 -0.92 -11.21 -5.89
CA GLU A 48 -0.21 -10.03 -6.38
C GLU A 48 -1.22 -8.95 -6.76
N VAL A 49 -0.88 -7.70 -6.44
CA VAL A 49 -1.56 -6.50 -6.92
C VAL A 49 -0.71 -5.91 -8.03
N LEU A 50 -1.19 -6.03 -9.26
CA LEU A 50 -0.54 -5.51 -10.45
C LEU A 50 -1.27 -4.25 -10.93
N LEU A 51 -0.57 -3.11 -10.94
CA LEU A 51 -1.09 -1.85 -11.43
C LEU A 51 -0.72 -1.68 -12.91
N HIS A 52 -1.72 -1.46 -13.77
CA HIS A 52 -1.55 -1.11 -15.17
C HIS A 52 -1.85 0.36 -15.39
N PHE A 53 -1.02 1.03 -16.19
CA PHE A 53 -1.21 2.43 -16.55
C PHE A 53 -0.47 2.75 -17.85
N GLU A 54 -0.76 3.91 -18.42
CA GLU A 54 0.01 4.46 -19.53
C GLU A 54 0.97 5.52 -19.01
N THR A 55 2.23 5.46 -19.43
CA THR A 55 3.23 6.50 -19.11
C THR A 55 3.75 7.17 -20.37
N ARG A 56 4.16 8.44 -20.22
CA ARG A 56 4.86 9.22 -21.24
C ARG A 56 5.77 10.23 -20.56
N MET A 57 6.92 10.52 -21.16
CA MET A 57 7.79 11.58 -20.63
C MET A 57 7.15 12.95 -20.86
N SER A 58 7.23 13.83 -19.86
CA SER A 58 6.84 15.23 -20.01
C SER A 58 7.63 15.89 -21.16
N TRP A 59 6.95 16.74 -21.92
CA TRP A 59 7.56 17.54 -22.99
C TRP A 59 8.30 18.77 -22.44
N ASN A 60 8.08 19.13 -21.18
CA ASN A 60 8.71 20.27 -20.54
C ASN A 60 10.20 19.95 -20.27
N PRO A 61 11.16 20.62 -20.92
CA PRO A 61 12.59 20.33 -20.74
C PRO A 61 13.09 20.60 -19.31
N TRP A 62 12.35 21.39 -18.52
CA TRP A 62 12.64 21.68 -17.11
C TRP A 62 12.01 20.66 -16.14
N SER A 63 11.10 19.82 -16.63
CA SER A 63 10.45 18.77 -15.85
C SER A 63 10.58 17.45 -16.61
N GLN A 64 11.56 16.64 -16.19
CA GLN A 64 11.71 15.26 -16.69
C GLN A 64 10.71 14.29 -16.02
N ALA A 65 9.60 14.79 -15.48
CA ALA A 65 8.61 13.96 -14.83
C ALA A 65 7.91 13.05 -15.86
N ALA A 66 7.68 11.80 -15.47
CA ALA A 66 6.77 10.92 -16.17
C ALA A 66 5.33 11.37 -15.88
N VAL A 67 4.52 11.48 -16.91
CA VAL A 67 3.08 11.69 -16.79
C VAL A 67 2.41 10.34 -16.97
N ASN A 68 1.51 10.00 -16.05
CA ASN A 68 0.80 8.74 -16.03
C ASN A 68 -0.72 8.96 -16.12
N ARG A 69 -1.46 7.98 -16.63
CA ARG A 69 -2.94 8.01 -16.71
C ARG A 69 -3.52 6.60 -16.91
N ASN A 70 -4.86 6.50 -16.91
CA ASN A 70 -5.60 5.29 -17.25
C ASN A 70 -5.22 4.12 -16.33
N TYR A 71 -5.35 4.34 -15.02
CA TYR A 71 -5.02 3.32 -14.03
C TYR A 71 -6.07 2.22 -13.97
N SER A 72 -5.61 0.97 -14.02
CA SER A 72 -6.42 -0.19 -13.66
C SER A 72 -5.59 -1.15 -12.83
N THR A 73 -6.23 -1.85 -11.92
CA THR A 73 -5.58 -2.80 -11.02
C THR A 73 -6.07 -4.20 -11.32
N GLU A 74 -5.12 -5.13 -11.46
CA GLU A 74 -5.35 -6.56 -11.60
C GLU A 74 -4.89 -7.28 -10.33
N ILE A 75 -5.72 -8.21 -9.83
CA ILE A 75 -5.33 -9.12 -8.76
C ILE A 75 -5.02 -10.48 -9.36
N ILE A 76 -3.79 -10.95 -9.17
CA ILE A 76 -3.30 -12.22 -9.70
C ILE A 76 -3.09 -13.20 -8.54
N LEU A 77 -3.53 -14.44 -8.70
CA LEU A 77 -3.21 -15.53 -7.80
C LEU A 77 -2.13 -16.41 -8.41
N HIS A 78 -1.01 -16.54 -7.70
CA HIS A 78 0.06 -17.47 -8.05
C HIS A 78 0.00 -18.71 -7.16
N ALA A 79 0.04 -19.89 -7.79
CA ALA A 79 0.29 -21.15 -7.13
C ALA A 79 1.80 -21.39 -7.04
N VAL A 80 2.29 -21.64 -5.83
CA VAL A 80 3.71 -21.84 -5.53
C VAL A 80 3.92 -23.26 -5.02
N ARG A 81 4.92 -23.95 -5.55
CA ARG A 81 5.37 -25.25 -5.05
C ARG A 81 6.89 -25.29 -5.04
N ASN A 82 7.46 -25.74 -3.92
CA ASN A 82 8.91 -25.87 -3.74
C ASN A 82 9.68 -24.60 -4.12
N GLY A 83 9.15 -23.43 -3.77
CA GLY A 83 9.81 -22.15 -4.06
C GLY A 83 9.80 -21.77 -5.54
N GLN A 84 8.84 -22.26 -6.34
CA GLN A 84 8.65 -21.85 -7.73
C GLN A 84 7.18 -21.60 -8.04
N VAL A 85 6.91 -20.64 -8.93
CA VAL A 85 5.56 -20.36 -9.44
C VAL A 85 5.19 -21.43 -10.47
N GLU A 86 4.18 -22.25 -10.18
CA GLU A 86 3.67 -23.28 -11.09
C GLU A 86 2.58 -22.73 -12.03
N GLU A 87 1.69 -21.89 -11.48
CA GLU A 87 0.53 -21.36 -12.20
C GLU A 87 0.28 -19.92 -11.75
N SER A 88 -0.13 -19.06 -12.67
CA SER A 88 -0.61 -17.70 -12.37
C SER A 88 -1.95 -17.50 -13.05
N ARG A 89 -2.91 -16.93 -12.33
CA ARG A 89 -4.24 -16.62 -12.88
C ARG A 89 -4.71 -15.23 -12.47
N SER A 90 -5.30 -14.50 -13.40
CA SER A 90 -6.05 -13.29 -13.09
C SER A 90 -7.34 -13.64 -12.36
N LEU A 91 -7.62 -12.97 -11.24
CA LEU A 91 -8.87 -13.16 -10.48
C LEU A 91 -9.90 -12.08 -10.78
N ILE A 92 -9.44 -10.84 -10.90
CA ILE A 92 -10.28 -9.67 -11.15
C ILE A 92 -9.41 -8.51 -11.65
N THR A 93 -9.97 -7.71 -12.55
CA THR A 93 -9.44 -6.41 -12.96
C THR A 93 -10.49 -5.35 -12.68
N PHE A 94 -10.08 -4.20 -12.15
CA PHE A 94 -10.97 -3.07 -11.88
C PHE A 94 -10.27 -1.74 -12.16
N GLU A 95 -11.06 -0.69 -12.42
CA GLU A 95 -10.54 0.67 -12.63
C GLU A 95 -10.04 1.28 -11.32
N GLY A 96 -8.97 2.07 -11.42
CA GLY A 96 -8.32 2.74 -10.31
C GLY A 96 -6.97 2.13 -9.93
N TRP A 97 -6.29 2.82 -9.01
CA TRP A 97 -4.98 2.46 -8.50
C TRP A 97 -5.05 2.09 -7.00
N VAL A 98 -4.13 1.23 -6.58
CA VAL A 98 -3.97 0.79 -5.18
C VAL A 98 -2.60 1.24 -4.70
N PRO A 99 -2.49 2.03 -3.61
CA PRO A 99 -1.19 2.39 -3.08
C PRO A 99 -0.50 1.17 -2.45
N PRO A 100 0.84 1.13 -2.48
CA PRO A 100 1.61 0.10 -1.78
C PRO A 100 1.23 0.01 -0.30
N GLU A 101 1.37 -1.18 0.28
CA GLU A 101 1.12 -1.47 1.70
C GLU A 101 -0.34 -1.27 2.14
N SER A 102 -1.28 -1.08 1.21
CA SER A 102 -2.70 -0.93 1.53
C SER A 102 -3.52 -2.20 1.29
N PHE A 103 -2.91 -3.30 0.84
CA PHE A 103 -3.60 -4.55 0.54
C PHE A 103 -3.53 -5.53 1.72
N PHE A 104 -4.69 -5.83 2.33
CA PHE A 104 -4.78 -6.69 3.51
C PHE A 104 -5.76 -7.85 3.33
N PRO A 105 -5.38 -9.07 3.72
CA PRO A 105 -6.31 -10.19 3.75
C PRO A 105 -7.36 -10.00 4.85
N TYR A 106 -8.58 -10.46 4.56
CA TYR A 106 -9.62 -10.68 5.57
C TYR A 106 -10.37 -11.98 5.25
N ALA A 107 -11.19 -12.49 6.18
CA ALA A 107 -11.70 -13.87 6.20
C ALA A 107 -12.23 -14.48 4.87
N LYS A 108 -12.69 -13.66 3.90
CA LYS A 108 -13.22 -14.11 2.59
C LYS A 108 -12.54 -13.50 1.37
N GLY A 109 -11.46 -12.75 1.55
CA GLY A 109 -10.73 -12.10 0.46
C GLY A 109 -9.82 -10.99 0.97
N PHE A 110 -9.95 -9.78 0.41
CA PHE A 110 -9.05 -8.66 0.69
C PHE A 110 -9.78 -7.35 0.87
N VAL A 111 -9.25 -6.48 1.72
CA VAL A 111 -9.61 -5.07 1.79
C VAL A 111 -8.40 -4.24 1.39
N MET A 112 -8.64 -3.13 0.69
CA MET A 112 -7.60 -2.23 0.27
C MET A 112 -8.07 -0.80 0.11
N GLN A 113 -7.10 0.11 -0.02
CA GLN A 113 -7.38 1.46 -0.46
C GLN A 113 -7.43 1.48 -1.99
N ARG A 114 -8.43 2.11 -2.57
CA ARG A 114 -8.49 2.36 -4.01
C ARG A 114 -8.60 3.86 -4.26
N GLY A 115 -7.75 4.37 -5.15
CA GLY A 115 -7.90 5.69 -5.74
C GLY A 115 -8.54 5.56 -7.12
N THR A 116 -9.51 6.41 -7.41
CA THR A 116 -10.28 6.39 -8.67
C THR A 116 -9.88 7.49 -9.64
N SER A 117 -8.94 8.36 -9.25
CA SER A 117 -8.41 9.42 -10.09
C SER A 117 -7.41 8.90 -11.13
N ASP A 118 -7.24 9.68 -12.20
CA ASP A 118 -6.21 9.45 -13.23
C ASP A 118 -4.79 9.88 -12.79
N GLU A 119 -4.62 10.27 -11.53
CA GLU A 119 -3.33 10.69 -10.98
C GLU A 119 -3.05 9.92 -9.68
N LEU A 120 -1.92 9.22 -9.66
CA LEU A 120 -1.53 8.40 -8.52
C LEU A 120 -1.36 9.29 -7.28
N GLY A 121 -2.02 8.91 -6.20
CA GLY A 121 -1.93 9.61 -4.93
C GLY A 121 -2.93 10.75 -4.75
N SER A 122 -3.55 11.27 -5.82
CA SER A 122 -4.48 12.40 -5.76
C SER A 122 -5.95 11.96 -5.68
N GLY A 123 -6.83 12.88 -5.28
CA GLY A 123 -8.28 12.64 -5.22
C GLY A 123 -8.74 11.80 -4.03
N THR A 124 -10.05 11.56 -4.00
CA THR A 124 -10.69 10.77 -2.95
C THR A 124 -10.27 9.31 -3.06
N ARG A 125 -9.97 8.72 -1.91
CA ARG A 125 -9.61 7.31 -1.76
C ARG A 125 -10.75 6.62 -1.05
N GLU A 126 -11.09 5.42 -1.48
CA GLU A 126 -12.15 4.61 -0.88
C GLU A 126 -11.58 3.29 -0.34
N VAL A 127 -12.33 2.65 0.55
CA VAL A 127 -12.02 1.27 0.97
C VAL A 127 -12.75 0.32 0.04
N TYR A 128 -11.97 -0.45 -0.72
CA TYR A 128 -12.46 -1.44 -1.65
C TYR A 128 -12.25 -2.84 -1.10
N ALA A 129 -13.26 -3.69 -1.19
CA ALA A 129 -13.13 -5.11 -0.83
C ALA A 129 -13.30 -6.01 -2.04
N ILE A 130 -12.55 -7.10 -1.99
CA ILE A 130 -12.59 -8.18 -2.95
C ILE A 130 -12.94 -9.46 -2.20
N ASN A 131 -13.96 -10.16 -2.67
CA ASN A 131 -14.28 -11.52 -2.24
C ASN A 131 -13.75 -12.50 -3.27
N VAL A 132 -13.00 -13.50 -2.82
CA VAL A 132 -12.53 -14.58 -3.68
C VAL A 132 -13.47 -15.77 -3.54
N SER A 133 -13.86 -16.37 -4.66
CA SER A 133 -14.71 -17.55 -4.67
C SER A 133 -14.02 -18.73 -3.95
N PRO A 134 -14.76 -19.66 -3.33
CA PRO A 134 -14.15 -20.81 -2.66
C PRO A 134 -13.31 -21.71 -3.57
N ASP A 135 -13.63 -21.78 -4.86
CA ASP A 135 -12.86 -22.51 -5.87
C ASP A 135 -11.65 -21.70 -6.41
N LEU A 136 -11.49 -20.46 -5.96
CA LEU A 136 -10.44 -19.51 -6.31
C LEU A 136 -10.37 -19.19 -7.80
N LYS A 137 -11.48 -19.37 -8.52
CA LYS A 137 -11.54 -19.13 -9.97
C LYS A 137 -12.03 -17.73 -10.33
N SER A 138 -12.69 -17.06 -9.40
CA SER A 138 -13.20 -15.72 -9.62
C SER A 138 -13.13 -14.89 -8.36
N ALA A 139 -13.16 -13.57 -8.54
CA ALA A 139 -13.37 -12.65 -7.44
C ALA A 139 -14.39 -11.59 -7.83
N THR A 140 -15.05 -11.03 -6.83
CA THR A 140 -15.97 -9.90 -6.98
C THR A 140 -15.53 -8.77 -6.08
N GLY A 141 -15.58 -7.54 -6.59
CA GLY A 141 -15.17 -6.36 -5.84
C GLY A 141 -16.30 -5.37 -5.64
N LYS A 142 -16.28 -4.65 -4.52
CA LYS A 142 -17.23 -3.57 -4.18
C LYS A 142 -16.53 -2.54 -3.29
N THR A 143 -16.87 -1.27 -3.48
CA THR A 143 -16.59 -0.22 -2.49
C THR A 143 -17.35 -0.54 -1.20
N LEU A 144 -16.61 -0.68 -0.10
CA LEU A 144 -17.19 -0.88 1.24
C LEU A 144 -17.49 0.45 1.92
N ILE A 145 -16.55 1.40 1.82
CA ILE A 145 -16.61 2.67 2.54
C ILE A 145 -16.09 3.76 1.59
N GLU A 146 -16.93 4.76 1.37
CA GLU A 146 -16.57 6.03 0.71
C GLU A 146 -16.39 7.07 1.82
N PRO A 147 -15.17 7.34 2.28
CA PRO A 147 -14.97 8.25 3.37
C PRO A 147 -15.15 9.69 2.92
N GLU A 148 -15.77 10.49 3.79
CA GLU A 148 -15.96 11.92 3.58
C GLU A 148 -14.64 12.71 3.63
N LYS A 149 -13.61 12.14 4.29
CA LYS A 149 -12.28 12.72 4.47
C LYS A 149 -11.21 11.87 3.79
N GLN A 150 -10.06 12.48 3.51
CA GLN A 150 -8.96 11.79 2.84
C GLN A 150 -8.38 10.67 3.73
N ILE A 151 -8.41 9.43 3.20
CA ILE A 151 -7.77 8.28 3.86
C ILE A 151 -6.26 8.50 3.90
N GLN A 152 -5.72 8.53 5.12
CA GLN A 152 -4.29 8.55 5.39
C GLN A 152 -3.73 7.13 5.44
N GLY A 153 -4.52 6.18 5.93
CA GLY A 153 -4.28 4.75 5.72
C GLY A 153 -5.28 3.87 6.44
N LEU A 154 -5.09 2.58 6.30
CA LEU A 154 -5.98 1.57 6.86
C LEU A 154 -5.17 0.39 7.39
N PHE A 155 -5.66 -0.22 8.45
CA PHE A 155 -4.99 -1.35 9.08
C PHE A 155 -6.02 -2.41 9.45
N VAL A 156 -5.68 -3.67 9.24
CA VAL A 156 -6.51 -4.80 9.65
C VAL A 156 -5.83 -5.51 10.82
N THR A 157 -6.60 -6.02 11.76
CA THR A 157 -6.08 -6.87 12.82
C THR A 157 -5.41 -8.13 12.25
N PRO A 158 -4.42 -8.71 12.95
CA PRO A 158 -3.79 -9.98 12.61
C PRO A 158 -4.73 -11.08 12.11
N ASP A 159 -5.89 -11.19 12.75
CA ASP A 159 -6.89 -12.22 12.53
C ASP A 159 -7.87 -11.88 11.39
N GLY A 160 -7.71 -10.72 10.74
CA GLY A 160 -8.54 -10.27 9.63
C GLY A 160 -9.95 -9.86 10.04
N ARG A 161 -10.21 -9.60 11.33
CA ARG A 161 -11.59 -9.38 11.85
C ARG A 161 -11.97 -7.94 12.08
N THR A 162 -11.02 -7.06 12.34
CA THR A 162 -11.26 -5.64 12.60
C THR A 162 -10.43 -4.81 11.66
N LEU A 163 -11.08 -3.84 11.01
CA LEU A 163 -10.46 -2.82 10.17
C LEU A 163 -10.48 -1.51 10.96
N VAL A 164 -9.37 -0.79 10.97
CA VAL A 164 -9.35 0.62 11.37
C VAL A 164 -8.99 1.46 10.14
N ILE A 165 -9.76 2.53 9.93
CA ILE A 165 -9.51 3.52 8.91
C ILE A 165 -9.08 4.79 9.61
N PHE A 166 -7.99 5.38 9.13
CA PHE A 166 -7.51 6.68 9.57
C PHE A 166 -7.69 7.69 8.45
N SER A 167 -8.35 8.80 8.76
CA SER A 167 -8.52 9.94 7.87
C SER A 167 -8.06 11.22 8.55
N SER A 168 -7.79 12.25 7.77
CA SER A 168 -7.34 13.54 8.29
C SER A 168 -8.05 14.66 7.56
N ASP A 169 -8.32 15.73 8.28
CA ASP A 169 -8.74 17.02 7.72
C ASP A 169 -7.60 18.04 7.62
N ALA A 170 -6.36 17.62 7.92
CA ALA A 170 -5.19 18.47 7.75
C ALA A 170 -4.98 18.81 6.26
N ASP A 171 -4.86 20.11 5.99
CA ASP A 171 -4.57 20.62 4.66
C ASP A 171 -3.04 20.61 4.44
N PRO A 172 -2.52 20.12 3.31
CA PRO A 172 -1.09 20.20 3.01
C PRO A 172 -0.49 21.62 3.06
N SER A 173 -1.32 22.66 2.89
CA SER A 173 -0.92 24.06 2.97
C SER A 173 -0.95 24.64 4.39
N GLU A 174 -1.63 23.99 5.34
CA GLU A 174 -1.76 24.42 6.74
C GLU A 174 -1.41 23.26 7.68
N PRO A 175 -0.20 23.21 8.26
CA PRO A 175 0.18 22.15 9.17
C PRO A 175 -0.67 22.18 10.44
N GLY A 176 -1.13 20.99 10.87
CA GLY A 176 -2.07 20.84 11.98
C GLY A 176 -3.45 20.34 11.54
N GLY A 177 -4.17 19.68 12.44
CA GLY A 177 -5.53 19.19 12.20
C GLY A 177 -5.93 18.09 13.16
N GLU A 178 -6.98 17.35 12.82
CA GLU A 178 -7.38 16.14 13.52
C GLU A 178 -7.14 14.91 12.64
N ILE A 179 -6.63 13.85 13.29
CA ILE A 179 -6.71 12.51 12.74
C ILE A 179 -7.97 11.88 13.29
N HIS A 180 -8.87 11.51 12.39
CA HIS A 180 -10.06 10.74 12.69
C HIS A 180 -9.77 9.26 12.47
N TYR A 181 -10.36 8.42 13.30
CA TYR A 181 -10.29 6.99 13.14
C TYR A 181 -11.66 6.34 13.33
N ALA A 182 -11.90 5.28 12.58
CA ALA A 182 -13.13 4.51 12.66
C ALA A 182 -12.80 3.01 12.63
N PHE A 183 -13.30 2.29 13.64
CA PHE A 183 -13.14 0.85 13.77
C PHE A 183 -14.36 0.14 13.18
N TYR A 184 -14.12 -0.86 12.36
CA TYR A 184 -15.14 -1.65 11.68
C TYR A 184 -14.92 -3.14 11.94
N SER A 185 -16.00 -3.85 12.23
CA SER A 185 -15.99 -5.30 12.21
C SER A 185 -16.14 -5.80 10.78
N LEU A 186 -15.13 -6.56 10.34
CA LEU A 186 -15.15 -7.36 9.13
C LEU A 186 -15.82 -8.72 9.35
N ALA A 187 -16.27 -9.02 10.58
CA ALA A 187 -16.93 -10.28 10.89
C ALA A 187 -18.26 -10.40 10.12
N GLY A 188 -18.25 -11.29 9.11
CA GLY A 188 -19.40 -11.47 8.22
C GLY A 188 -19.56 -10.39 7.15
N ALA A 189 -18.61 -9.45 7.03
CA ALA A 189 -18.56 -8.54 5.90
C ALA A 189 -18.35 -9.33 4.60
N THR A 190 -19.04 -8.92 3.54
CA THR A 190 -18.96 -9.49 2.20
C THR A 190 -19.26 -8.41 1.17
N VAL A 191 -19.06 -8.69 -0.12
CA VAL A 191 -19.55 -7.81 -1.19
C VAL A 191 -21.05 -7.50 -1.12
N HIS A 192 -21.85 -8.28 -0.39
CA HIS A 192 -23.29 -8.04 -0.21
C HIS A 192 -23.66 -7.50 1.17
N LYS A 193 -22.69 -7.36 2.07
CA LYS A 193 -22.93 -6.94 3.45
C LYS A 193 -21.77 -6.08 3.91
N ASP A 194 -22.07 -4.79 4.06
CA ASP A 194 -21.10 -3.80 4.49
C ASP A 194 -20.57 -4.12 5.89
N PRO A 195 -19.32 -3.72 6.19
CA PRO A 195 -18.75 -3.90 7.51
C PRO A 195 -19.53 -3.09 8.56
N LYS A 196 -19.56 -3.57 9.80
CA LYS A 196 -20.28 -2.90 10.89
C LYS A 196 -19.35 -1.91 11.58
N LEU A 197 -19.71 -0.61 11.61
CA LEU A 197 -19.03 0.37 12.45
C LEU A 197 -19.12 -0.07 13.93
N LEU A 198 -17.97 -0.13 14.59
CA LEU A 198 -17.84 -0.47 16.01
C LEU A 198 -17.77 0.80 16.85
N SER A 199 -16.84 1.68 16.51
CA SER A 199 -16.61 2.96 17.18
C SER A 199 -15.85 3.91 16.26
N GLU A 200 -15.84 5.19 16.63
CA GLU A 200 -15.11 6.25 15.95
C GLU A 200 -14.58 7.24 16.99
N GLY A 201 -13.53 7.96 16.63
CA GLY A 201 -12.94 8.99 17.47
C GLY A 201 -11.98 9.87 16.67
N SER A 202 -11.37 10.82 17.37
CA SER A 202 -10.29 11.64 16.81
C SER A 202 -9.23 11.96 17.85
N PHE A 203 -8.09 12.46 17.37
CA PHE A 203 -7.07 13.09 18.21
C PHE A 203 -6.37 14.20 17.43
N PRO A 204 -5.90 15.26 18.11
CA PRO A 204 -5.17 16.34 17.47
C PRO A 204 -3.82 15.86 16.94
N PHE A 205 -3.40 16.38 15.79
CA PHE A 205 -2.11 16.08 15.18
C PHE A 205 -1.45 17.36 14.65
N GLU A 206 -0.25 17.67 15.14
CA GLU A 206 0.48 18.91 14.80
C GLU A 206 1.46 18.73 13.62
N GLY A 207 1.48 17.56 12.98
CA GLY A 207 2.35 17.26 11.85
C GLY A 207 1.75 17.65 10.49
N ALA A 208 2.58 17.53 9.44
CA ALA A 208 2.09 17.55 8.06
C ALA A 208 1.11 16.37 7.83
N PRO A 209 0.16 16.47 6.89
CA PRO A 209 -0.81 15.41 6.65
C PRO A 209 -0.14 14.05 6.45
N GLY A 210 -0.45 13.10 7.34
CA GLY A 210 0.15 11.77 7.35
C GLY A 210 -0.28 10.95 8.55
N LEU A 211 0.02 9.66 8.52
CA LEU A 211 -0.21 8.78 9.65
C LEU A 211 0.97 8.82 10.63
N PRO A 212 0.72 8.86 11.95
CA PRO A 212 1.74 8.54 12.93
C PRO A 212 2.17 7.07 12.79
N GLU A 213 3.26 6.68 13.46
CA GLU A 213 3.60 5.26 13.57
C GLU A 213 2.53 4.56 14.42
N LEU A 214 1.99 3.45 13.91
CA LEU A 214 0.83 2.77 14.47
C LEU A 214 1.16 1.31 14.75
N THR A 215 0.62 0.74 15.83
CA THR A 215 0.80 -0.69 16.18
C THR A 215 -0.40 -1.27 16.93
N TRP A 216 -0.77 -2.52 16.67
CA TRP A 216 -1.85 -3.23 17.36
C TRP A 216 -1.31 -3.69 18.71
N GLY A 217 -2.12 -3.54 19.74
CA GLY A 217 -1.86 -4.19 21.02
C GLY A 217 -1.90 -5.71 20.91
N ASN A 218 -1.26 -6.38 21.87
CA ASN A 218 -1.24 -7.84 21.94
C ASN A 218 -2.65 -8.48 22.04
N GLY A 219 -3.66 -7.72 22.50
CA GLY A 219 -5.06 -8.14 22.58
C GLY A 219 -5.88 -7.92 21.31
N MET A 220 -5.35 -7.21 20.30
CA MET A 220 -6.05 -6.81 19.06
C MET A 220 -7.32 -5.96 19.27
N ASP A 221 -7.50 -5.45 20.49
CA ASP A 221 -8.60 -4.59 20.93
C ASP A 221 -8.22 -3.12 20.92
N ARG A 222 -6.93 -2.81 20.72
CA ARG A 222 -6.38 -1.47 20.83
C ARG A 222 -5.33 -1.20 19.77
N VAL A 223 -5.30 0.03 19.28
CA VAL A 223 -4.21 0.54 18.42
C VAL A 223 -3.43 1.57 19.21
N TYR A 224 -2.11 1.47 19.19
CA TYR A 224 -1.22 2.47 19.76
C TYR A 224 -0.69 3.37 18.64
N ALA A 225 -0.82 4.69 18.82
CA ALA A 225 -0.29 5.70 17.93
C ALA A 225 0.88 6.43 18.60
N ARG A 226 2.06 6.39 18.00
CA ARG A 226 3.24 7.10 18.49
C ARG A 226 3.26 8.51 17.92
N LEU A 227 3.06 9.48 18.81
CA LEU A 227 3.27 10.89 18.54
C LEU A 227 4.64 11.32 19.08
N PRO A 228 5.18 12.49 18.69
CA PRO A 228 6.52 12.92 19.13
C PRO A 228 6.70 12.99 20.65
N ALA A 229 5.66 13.37 21.39
CA ALA A 229 5.72 13.59 22.84
C ALA A 229 4.95 12.54 23.67
N VAL A 230 4.12 11.70 23.03
CA VAL A 230 3.20 10.81 23.74
C VAL A 230 2.87 9.58 22.88
N VAL A 231 2.51 8.49 23.53
CA VAL A 231 1.83 7.36 22.87
C VAL A 231 0.36 7.41 23.24
N LEU A 232 -0.51 7.44 22.24
CA LEU A 232 -1.94 7.31 22.43
C LEU A 232 -2.35 5.84 22.30
N GLU A 233 -3.25 5.40 23.17
CA GLU A 233 -3.99 4.15 23.07
C GLU A 233 -5.41 4.46 22.55
N LEU A 234 -5.80 3.80 21.47
CA LEU A 234 -7.10 3.93 20.81
C LEU A 234 -7.86 2.63 21.02
N GLU A 235 -8.99 2.67 21.74
CA GLU A 235 -9.75 1.47 22.09
C GLU A 235 -10.84 1.15 21.05
N ALA A 236 -10.77 -0.03 20.43
CA ALA A 236 -11.62 -0.40 19.29
C ALA A 236 -13.11 -0.57 19.66
N SER A 237 -13.43 -0.80 20.93
CA SER A 237 -14.82 -0.97 21.38
C SER A 237 -15.51 0.34 21.73
N THR A 238 -14.77 1.33 22.21
CA THR A 238 -15.32 2.59 22.73
C THR A 238 -15.05 3.76 21.79
N GLY A 239 -13.96 3.71 21.02
CA GLY A 239 -13.50 4.84 20.21
C GLY A 239 -12.83 5.92 21.07
N GLU A 240 -12.51 5.63 22.33
CA GLU A 240 -11.80 6.55 23.20
C GLU A 240 -10.31 6.53 22.89
N SER A 241 -9.69 7.72 22.87
CA SER A 241 -8.25 7.92 22.82
C SER A 241 -7.75 8.44 24.17
N ARG A 242 -6.64 7.88 24.64
CA ARG A 242 -5.98 8.32 25.88
C ARG A 242 -4.48 8.11 25.82
N GLU A 243 -3.74 8.83 26.66
CA GLU A 243 -2.31 8.58 26.83
C GLU A 243 -2.08 7.18 27.42
N ALA A 244 -1.16 6.43 26.82
CA ALA A 244 -0.85 5.07 27.19
C ALA A 244 0.20 5.04 28.30
N GLU A 245 -0.13 4.48 29.46
CA GLU A 245 0.85 4.21 30.52
C GLU A 245 1.87 3.14 30.08
N ARG A 246 1.42 2.18 29.28
CA ARG A 246 2.24 1.10 28.72
C ARG A 246 1.90 0.90 27.25
N PHE A 247 2.93 0.67 26.44
CA PHE A 247 2.78 0.51 25.00
C PHE A 247 3.80 -0.48 24.42
N PRO A 248 3.55 -1.03 23.23
CA PRO A 248 4.50 -1.93 22.59
C PRO A 248 5.86 -1.26 22.38
N ALA A 249 6.95 -1.97 22.65
CA ALA A 249 8.32 -1.49 22.43
C ALA A 249 8.68 -1.26 20.95
N CYS A 250 7.72 -1.42 20.04
CA CYS A 250 7.92 -1.29 18.60
C CYS A 250 6.63 -0.88 17.89
N PHE A 251 6.73 0.17 17.07
CA PHE A 251 5.65 0.75 16.28
C PHE A 251 5.76 0.45 14.78
N ASP A 252 6.62 -0.50 14.41
CA ASP A 252 6.58 -1.11 13.09
C ASP A 252 5.59 -2.27 13.15
N MET A 253 4.30 -1.96 13.18
CA MET A 253 3.34 -3.03 12.93
C MET A 253 3.52 -3.50 11.50
N VAL A 254 4.25 -4.61 11.39
CA VAL A 254 4.10 -5.58 10.32
C VAL A 254 4.11 -4.95 8.94
N ARG A 255 5.16 -4.16 8.65
CA ARG A 255 5.87 -4.38 7.39
C ARG A 255 6.55 -5.74 7.43
N ILE A 256 5.79 -6.83 7.62
CA ILE A 256 6.14 -8.03 6.86
C ILE A 256 6.09 -7.52 5.44
N SER A 257 7.28 -7.39 4.85
CA SER A 257 7.44 -7.04 3.46
C SER A 257 6.39 -7.88 2.74
N PRO A 258 5.37 -7.26 2.12
CA PRO A 258 4.16 -7.97 1.71
C PRO A 258 4.48 -9.28 0.95
N PHE A 259 5.58 -9.16 0.24
CA PHE A 259 6.32 -10.13 -0.51
C PHE A 259 6.86 -11.37 0.23
N VAL A 260 6.90 -11.50 1.56
CA VAL A 260 7.57 -12.64 2.23
C VAL A 260 6.61 -13.55 3.00
N SER A 261 6.74 -14.87 2.82
CA SER A 261 5.94 -15.90 3.47
C SER A 261 6.46 -16.24 4.87
N ILE A 262 5.62 -16.93 5.67
CA ILE A 262 5.98 -17.45 7.00
C ILE A 262 7.17 -18.43 6.94
N GLN A 263 7.37 -19.09 5.80
CA GLN A 263 8.48 -20.01 5.57
C GLN A 263 9.75 -19.29 5.09
N GLY A 264 9.66 -17.98 4.82
CA GLY A 264 10.76 -17.17 4.34
C GLY A 264 10.83 -16.99 2.83
N PHE A 265 9.89 -17.52 2.05
CA PHE A 265 9.90 -17.30 0.61
C PHE A 265 9.53 -15.86 0.26
N ARG A 266 10.31 -15.21 -0.59
CA ARG A 266 10.02 -13.85 -1.09
C ARG A 266 9.44 -13.92 -2.49
N PHE A 267 8.34 -13.22 -2.74
CA PHE A 267 7.79 -12.95 -4.06
C PHE A 267 8.45 -11.70 -4.67
N ALA A 268 8.80 -11.76 -5.94
CA ALA A 268 9.27 -10.61 -6.70
C ALA A 268 8.84 -10.75 -8.16
N ARG A 269 8.95 -9.67 -8.93
CA ARG A 269 8.93 -9.74 -10.40
C ARG A 269 10.32 -9.47 -10.98
N SER A 270 10.66 -10.22 -12.03
CA SER A 270 11.84 -9.98 -12.87
C SER A 270 11.68 -8.69 -13.70
N GLU A 271 12.77 -8.22 -14.32
CA GLU A 271 12.71 -7.10 -15.26
C GLU A 271 11.83 -7.43 -16.48
N GLU A 272 11.78 -8.69 -16.88
CA GLU A 272 10.89 -9.23 -17.92
C GLU A 272 9.44 -9.43 -17.43
N GLY A 273 9.15 -9.10 -16.17
CA GLY A 273 7.84 -9.20 -15.57
C GLY A 273 7.44 -10.61 -15.14
N LEU A 274 8.38 -11.56 -15.01
CA LEU A 274 8.08 -12.91 -14.53
C LEU A 274 7.97 -12.93 -13.01
N ALA A 275 6.97 -13.63 -12.46
CA ALA A 275 6.87 -13.86 -11.03
C ALA A 275 7.96 -14.85 -10.57
N ILE A 276 8.77 -14.43 -9.60
CA ILE A 276 9.88 -15.21 -9.05
C ILE A 276 9.64 -15.40 -7.55
N ILE A 277 9.98 -16.59 -7.07
CA ILE A 277 10.08 -16.88 -5.65
C ILE A 277 11.56 -17.09 -5.29
N ASP A 278 12.05 -16.27 -4.37
CA ASP A 278 13.42 -16.32 -3.87
C ASP A 278 13.43 -16.88 -2.44
N GLU A 279 14.55 -17.47 -2.01
CA GLU A 279 14.80 -17.70 -0.59
C GLU A 279 15.01 -16.35 0.11
N GLY A 280 14.00 -15.88 0.81
CA GLY A 280 14.10 -14.76 1.72
C GLY A 280 14.55 -15.22 3.10
N LYS A 281 14.94 -14.26 3.95
CA LYS A 281 15.09 -14.53 5.37
C LYS A 281 13.71 -14.89 5.92
N ARG A 282 13.59 -16.04 6.59
CA ARG A 282 12.39 -16.42 7.34
C ARG A 282 11.97 -15.22 8.16
N LEU A 283 10.82 -14.65 7.81
CA LEU A 283 10.27 -13.62 8.65
C LEU A 283 9.72 -14.31 9.88
N PRO A 284 10.17 -13.88 11.05
CA PRO A 284 9.52 -14.30 12.26
C PRO A 284 8.06 -13.84 12.28
N SER A 285 7.26 -14.45 13.17
CA SER A 285 5.81 -14.25 13.23
C SER A 285 5.46 -12.77 13.09
N PRO A 286 4.51 -12.37 12.22
CA PRO A 286 4.07 -10.98 12.12
C PRO A 286 3.66 -10.40 13.48
N PHE A 287 3.30 -11.27 14.42
CA PHE A 287 2.85 -10.93 15.74
C PHE A 287 3.63 -11.76 16.76
N ALA A 288 4.95 -11.58 16.79
CA ALA A 288 5.68 -11.93 18.01
C ALA A 288 5.24 -10.93 19.09
N PHE A 289 4.98 -11.42 20.30
CA PHE A 289 4.63 -10.58 21.44
C PHE A 289 5.72 -9.53 21.65
N VAL A 290 5.43 -8.29 21.24
CA VAL A 290 6.32 -7.17 21.51
C VAL A 290 6.17 -6.84 22.99
N PRO A 291 7.27 -6.72 23.75
CA PRO A 291 7.18 -6.39 25.15
C PRO A 291 6.53 -5.01 25.33
N MET A 292 5.69 -4.89 26.35
CA MET A 292 5.07 -3.63 26.73
C MET A 292 6.02 -2.85 27.65
N ILE A 293 6.36 -1.63 27.27
CA ILE A 293 7.28 -0.72 27.97
C ILE A 293 6.52 0.53 28.46
N GLU A 294 7.15 1.29 29.35
CA GLU A 294 6.62 2.54 29.93
C GLU A 294 7.41 3.78 29.47
N ASP A 295 8.68 3.59 29.07
CA ASP A 295 9.58 4.68 28.68
C ASP A 295 9.67 4.79 27.15
N MET A 296 9.27 5.94 26.59
CA MET A 296 9.35 6.19 25.15
C MET A 296 10.80 6.15 24.62
N ALA A 297 11.80 6.40 25.46
CA ALA A 297 13.21 6.28 25.08
C ALA A 297 13.64 4.82 24.84
N ALA A 298 12.88 3.84 25.35
CA ALA A 298 13.12 2.42 25.13
C ALA A 298 12.41 1.86 23.88
N ILE A 299 11.70 2.68 23.11
CA ILE A 299 11.12 2.27 21.82
C ILE A 299 12.25 1.90 20.85
N SER A 300 12.19 0.68 20.32
CA SER A 300 13.15 0.22 19.32
C SER A 300 12.80 0.75 17.93
N THR A 301 13.83 1.07 17.16
CA THR A 301 13.75 1.30 15.71
C THR A 301 13.93 0.02 14.90
N ASP A 302 14.47 -1.05 15.50
CA ASP A 302 14.58 -2.37 14.87
C ASP A 302 13.63 -3.35 15.57
N CYS A 303 12.47 -3.58 14.96
CA CYS A 303 11.49 -4.51 15.50
C CYS A 303 11.91 -5.97 15.31
N LYS A 304 12.86 -6.27 14.41
CA LYS A 304 13.29 -7.64 14.12
C LYS A 304 13.89 -8.34 15.33
N GLN A 305 14.44 -7.59 16.29
CA GLN A 305 14.99 -8.15 17.52
C GLN A 305 13.94 -8.85 18.39
N TYR A 306 12.68 -8.41 18.34
CA TYR A 306 11.59 -8.99 19.12
C TYR A 306 10.96 -10.20 18.45
N LEU A 307 11.24 -10.38 17.16
CA LEU A 307 10.61 -11.40 16.38
C LEU A 307 11.39 -12.75 16.45
N ASN A 308 12.66 -12.75 16.85
CA ASN A 308 13.51 -13.97 16.96
C ASN A 308 13.38 -14.75 18.29
N ARG A 309 12.32 -14.53 19.07
CA ARG A 309 12.10 -15.21 20.36
C ARG A 309 10.92 -16.17 20.32
#